data_AF-A0A6C1PQ19-F1
#
_entry.id   AF-A0A6C1PQ19-F1
#
_cell.length_a   1.000
_cell.length_b   1.000
_cell.length_c   1.000
_cell.angle_alpha   90.00
_cell.angle_beta   90.00
_cell.angle_gamma   90.00
#
_symmetry.space_group_name_H-M   'P 1'
#
loop_
_entity.id
_entity.type
_entity.pdbx_description
1 polymer ?
#
loop_
_entity_poly.entity_id
_entity_poly.type
_entity_poly.pdbx_seq_one_letter_code
_entity_poly.pdbx_strand_id
1 'polypeptide(L)'
;MVQALIPKGIATPRLIAHIVIFEFEDVLPLYRHEEPFARKGMDLRRQTMADWMIAVAAAANPVLAAVKRRLRGGPAVPVDETPSRKACDLYTRQGTRGSPDAYCRSAPMSRRSASVATAAVTSEITAPEIDSENRDDDSPDFSQVI
;
A
#
# COMPACT_ATOMS: atom_id res chain seq x y z
N MET A 1 -30.99 4.74 -1.33
CA MET A 1 -30.51 4.18 -0.05
C MET A 1 -28.99 4.17 -0.12
N VAL A 2 -28.28 4.87 0.76
CA VAL A 2 -26.81 4.85 0.77
C VAL A 2 -26.38 3.47 1.28
N GLN A 3 -25.69 2.67 0.46
CA GLN A 3 -25.14 1.40 0.92
C GLN A 3 -24.03 1.65 1.95
N ALA A 4 -24.06 0.90 3.05
CA ALA A 4 -22.97 0.91 4.00
C ALA A 4 -21.74 0.26 3.36
N LEU A 5 -20.59 0.94 3.46
CA LEU A 5 -19.31 0.45 2.94
C LEU A 5 -18.93 -0.90 3.53
N ILE A 6 -19.30 -1.12 4.80
CA ILE A 6 -19.06 -2.36 5.54
C ILE A 6 -20.42 -2.98 5.85
N PRO A 7 -20.78 -4.11 5.21
CA PRO A 7 -22.05 -4.77 5.44
C PRO A 7 -22.19 -5.17 6.90
N LYS A 8 -23.28 -4.75 7.56
CA LYS A 8 -23.58 -5.04 8.97
C LYS A 8 -22.49 -4.56 9.96
N GLY A 9 -21.59 -3.69 9.53
CA GLY A 9 -20.55 -3.12 10.38
C GLY A 9 -21.10 -2.04 11.32
N ILE A 10 -20.47 -1.88 12.48
CA ILE A 10 -20.78 -0.81 13.45
C ILE A 10 -20.27 0.57 13.01
N ALA A 11 -19.40 0.61 12.00
CA ALA A 11 -18.74 1.84 11.56
C ALA A 11 -19.67 2.73 10.74
N THR A 12 -19.84 3.98 11.18
CA THR A 12 -20.50 5.00 10.35
C THR A 12 -19.55 5.46 9.24
N PRO A 13 -20.06 5.90 8.07
CA PRO A 13 -19.20 6.43 7.00
C PRO A 13 -18.30 7.58 7.47
N ARG A 14 -18.80 8.42 8.39
CA ARG A 14 -18.03 9.50 9.00
C ARG A 14 -16.86 9.00 9.84
N LEU A 15 -17.06 7.93 10.63
CA LEU A 15 -15.98 7.33 11.42
C LEU A 15 -14.89 6.76 10.51
N ILE A 16 -15.29 6.05 9.45
CA ILE A 16 -14.33 5.50 8.49
C ILE A 16 -13.54 6.63 7.81
N ALA A 17 -14.21 7.67 7.32
CA ALA A 17 -13.55 8.81 6.69
C ALA A 17 -12.53 9.48 7.64
N HIS A 18 -12.87 9.61 8.92
CA HIS A 18 -11.97 10.17 9.92
C HIS A 18 -10.70 9.34 10.12
N ILE A 19 -10.84 8.00 10.21
CA ILE A 19 -9.70 7.09 10.36
C ILE A 19 -8.82 7.13 9.11
N VAL A 20 -9.41 7.14 7.90
CA VAL A 20 -8.66 7.24 6.64
C VAL A 20 -7.84 8.53 6.60
N ILE A 21 -8.45 9.68 6.92
CA ILE A 21 -7.75 10.97 6.93
C ILE A 21 -6.55 10.90 7.86
N PHE A 22 -6.71 10.40 9.08
CA PHE A 22 -5.58 10.39 10.00
C PHE A 22 -4.44 9.44 9.60
N GLU A 23 -4.75 8.27 9.05
CA GLU A 23 -3.71 7.31 8.63
C GLU A 23 -2.90 7.88 7.45
N PHE A 24 -3.56 8.51 6.48
CA PHE A 24 -2.93 8.89 5.21
C PHE A 24 -2.53 10.37 5.10
N GLU A 25 -3.30 11.28 5.70
CA GLU A 25 -3.03 12.72 5.68
C GLU A 25 -2.14 13.13 6.86
N ASP A 26 -2.50 12.69 8.07
CA ASP A 26 -1.76 13.03 9.30
C ASP A 26 -0.65 12.02 9.65
N VAL A 27 -0.48 10.96 8.86
CA VAL A 27 0.54 9.91 9.02
C VAL A 27 0.52 9.33 10.45
N LEU A 28 -0.67 9.14 11.00
CA LEU A 28 -0.87 8.60 12.34
C LEU A 28 -1.20 7.11 12.25
N PRO A 29 -0.31 6.21 12.69
CA PRO A 29 -0.52 4.78 12.51
C PRO A 29 -1.72 4.29 13.33
N LEU A 30 -2.51 3.35 12.78
CA LEU A 30 -3.73 2.79 13.39
C LEU A 30 -3.63 2.44 14.89
N TYR A 31 -2.51 1.89 15.37
CA TYR A 31 -2.37 1.56 16.80
C TYR A 31 -2.41 2.80 17.71
N ARG A 32 -1.97 3.95 17.20
CA ARG A 32 -1.97 5.21 17.93
C ARG A 32 -3.37 5.83 18.02
N HIS A 33 -4.31 5.35 17.21
CA HIS A 33 -5.72 5.76 17.27
C HIS A 33 -6.50 5.11 18.42
N GLU A 34 -6.07 3.97 18.93
CA GLU A 34 -6.79 3.22 19.98
C GLU A 34 -6.98 4.06 21.25
N GLU A 35 -5.92 4.72 21.74
CA GLU A 35 -5.96 5.50 22.98
C GLU A 35 -6.91 6.73 22.89
N PRO A 36 -6.88 7.58 21.84
CA PRO A 36 -7.89 8.61 21.63
C PRO A 36 -9.34 8.13 21.65
N PHE A 37 -9.63 6.94 21.11
CA PHE A 37 -10.98 6.37 21.13
C PHE A 37 -11.34 5.81 22.52
N ALA A 38 -10.40 5.15 23.19
CA ALA A 38 -10.57 4.65 24.55
C ALA A 38 -10.91 5.78 25.54
N ARG A 39 -10.25 6.94 25.41
CA ARG A 39 -10.57 8.16 26.20
C ARG A 39 -11.99 8.69 25.97
N LYS A 40 -12.62 8.34 24.85
CA LYS A 40 -14.01 8.69 24.52
C LYS A 40 -15.00 7.57 24.87
N GLY A 41 -14.55 6.52 25.57
CA GLY A 41 -15.36 5.37 25.94
C GLY A 41 -15.63 4.39 24.80
N MET A 42 -14.87 4.47 23.70
CA MET A 42 -14.96 3.53 22.59
C MET A 42 -13.73 2.61 22.57
N ASP A 43 -13.94 1.33 22.84
CA ASP A 43 -12.91 0.31 22.64
C ASP A 43 -12.84 -0.06 21.15
N LEU A 44 -11.96 0.63 20.42
CA LEU A 44 -11.77 0.42 18.99
C LEU A 44 -10.38 -0.15 18.73
N ARG A 45 -10.32 -1.46 18.48
CA ARG A 45 -9.08 -2.19 18.23
C ARG A 45 -8.49 -1.88 16.85
N ARG A 46 -7.16 -1.87 16.77
CA ARG A 46 -6.35 -1.70 15.57
C ARG A 46 -6.76 -2.67 14.48
N GLN A 47 -6.99 -3.94 14.83
CA GLN A 47 -7.39 -4.95 13.86
C GLN A 47 -8.71 -4.57 13.18
N THR A 48 -9.69 -4.13 13.96
CA THR A 48 -10.99 -3.70 13.44
C THR A 48 -10.85 -2.49 12.52
N MET A 49 -10.01 -1.51 12.88
CA MET A 49 -9.72 -0.37 12.00
C MET A 49 -9.00 -0.81 10.71
N ALA A 50 -8.07 -1.75 10.80
CA ALA A 50 -7.36 -2.29 9.65
C ALA A 50 -8.30 -3.02 8.68
N ASP A 51 -9.22 -3.84 9.20
CA ASP A 51 -10.24 -4.52 8.40
C ASP A 51 -11.13 -3.50 7.65
N TRP A 52 -11.44 -2.38 8.30
CA TRP A 52 -12.19 -1.29 7.67
C TRP A 52 -11.38 -0.60 6.57
N MET A 53 -10.07 -0.40 6.76
CA MET A 53 -9.19 0.17 5.73
C MET A 53 -9.10 -0.75 4.51
N ILE A 54 -9.07 -2.07 4.70
CA ILE A 54 -9.09 -3.05 3.60
C ILE A 54 -10.39 -2.91 2.79
N ALA A 55 -11.53 -2.79 3.46
CA ALA A 55 -12.82 -2.58 2.79
C ALA A 55 -12.86 -1.25 2.00
N VAL A 56 -12.33 -0.16 2.57
CA VAL A 56 -12.18 1.13 1.88
C VAL A 56 -11.30 0.99 0.64
N ALA A 57 -10.15 0.34 0.76
CA ALA A 57 -9.23 0.13 -0.36
C ALA A 57 -9.90 -0.65 -1.50
N ALA A 58 -10.66 -1.70 -1.18
CA ALA A 58 -11.42 -2.46 -2.15
C ALA A 58 -12.46 -1.59 -2.87
N ALA A 59 -13.17 -0.73 -2.14
CA ALA A 59 -14.16 0.17 -2.72
C ALA A 59 -13.54 1.34 -3.53
N ALA A 60 -12.29 1.71 -3.25
CA ALA A 60 -11.57 2.76 -3.97
C ALA A 60 -10.93 2.26 -5.29
N ASN A 61 -10.84 0.95 -5.51
CA ASN A 61 -10.29 0.34 -6.73
C ASN A 61 -10.80 0.92 -8.06
N PRO A 62 -12.10 1.14 -8.30
CA PRO A 62 -12.57 1.71 -9.57
C PRO A 62 -12.02 3.12 -9.83
N VAL A 63 -11.89 3.94 -8.78
CA VAL A 63 -11.29 5.28 -8.88
C VAL A 63 -9.81 5.16 -9.19
N LEU A 64 -9.09 4.29 -8.48
CA LEU A 64 -7.68 4.01 -8.73
C LEU A 64 -7.45 3.53 -10.18
N ALA A 65 -8.30 2.65 -10.70
CA ALA A 65 -8.23 2.17 -12.07
C ALA A 65 -8.44 3.29 -13.10
N ALA A 66 -9.38 4.22 -12.85
CA ALA A 66 -9.60 5.38 -13.70
C ALA A 66 -8.39 6.33 -13.70
N VAL A 67 -7.79 6.59 -12.54
CA VAL A 67 -6.57 7.40 -12.41
C VAL A 67 -5.41 6.73 -13.17
N LYS A 68 -5.19 5.43 -12.97
CA LYS A 68 -4.16 4.67 -13.69
C LYS A 68 -4.33 4.74 -15.21
N ARG A 69 -5.55 4.58 -15.71
CA ARG A 69 -5.86 4.70 -17.14
C ARG A 69 -5.51 6.10 -17.67
N ARG A 70 -5.84 7.15 -16.92
CA ARG A 70 -5.52 8.53 -17.30
C ARG A 70 -4.01 8.78 -17.33
N LEU A 71 -3.28 8.32 -16.31
CA LEU A 71 -1.82 8.46 -16.23
C LEU A 71 -1.12 7.75 -17.39
N ARG A 72 -1.58 6.54 -17.76
CA ARG A 72 -1.02 5.76 -18.87
C ARG A 72 -1.36 6.31 -20.27
N GLY A 73 -2.33 7.21 -20.38
CA GLY A 73 -2.68 7.86 -21.64
C GLY A 73 -1.75 9.02 -22.03
N GLY A 74 -0.84 9.44 -21.13
CA GLY A 74 0.12 10.50 -21.40
C GLY A 74 1.34 10.03 -22.21
N PRO A 75 2.09 10.95 -22.84
CA PRO A 75 3.29 10.61 -23.62
C PRO A 75 4.43 10.04 -22.78
N ALA A 76 4.50 10.39 -21.50
CA ALA A 76 5.47 9.88 -20.54
C ALA A 76 4.84 9.81 -19.15
N VAL A 77 5.28 8.83 -18.35
CA VAL A 77 4.88 8.69 -16.94
C VAL A 77 6.09 9.04 -16.08
N PRO A 78 6.02 10.09 -15.23
CA PRO A 78 7.08 10.36 -14.28
C PRO A 78 7.13 9.23 -13.25
N VAL A 79 8.32 8.68 -13.03
CA VAL A 79 8.59 7.66 -12.03
C VAL A 79 9.65 8.21 -11.10
N ASP A 80 9.33 8.28 -9.80
CA ASP A 80 10.29 8.64 -8.76
C ASP A 80 10.63 7.37 -7.97
N GLU A 81 11.93 7.09 -7.83
CA GLU A 81 12.41 6.03 -6.96
C GLU A 81 12.64 6.62 -5.58
N THR A 82 11.64 6.55 -4.70
CA THR A 82 11.84 6.91 -3.29
C THR A 82 12.40 5.69 -2.54
N PRO A 83 13.65 5.75 -2.03
CA PRO A 83 14.25 4.61 -1.34
C PRO A 83 13.54 4.35 -0.01
N SER A 84 13.13 3.10 0.23
CA SER A 84 12.55 2.66 1.49
C SER A 84 13.52 1.75 2.24
N ARG A 85 13.47 1.74 3.58
CA ARG A 85 14.33 0.86 4.42
C ARG A 85 14.26 -0.60 3.98
N LYS A 86 13.05 -1.08 3.65
CA LYS A 86 12.85 -2.46 3.16
C LYS A 86 13.49 -2.68 1.80
N ALA A 87 13.39 -1.72 0.87
CA ALA A 87 14.08 -1.79 -0.41
C ALA A 87 15.60 -1.81 -0.23
N CYS A 88 16.14 -1.00 0.69
CA CYS A 88 17.56 -1.01 1.06
C CYS A 88 18.00 -2.35 1.68
N ASP A 89 17.20 -2.94 2.57
CA ASP A 89 17.51 -4.21 3.22
C ASP A 89 17.49 -5.37 2.21
N LEU A 90 16.57 -5.37 1.25
CA LEU A 90 16.55 -6.32 0.13
C LEU A 90 17.80 -6.19 -0.75
N TYR A 91 18.21 -4.96 -1.06
CA TYR A 91 19.46 -4.69 -1.79
C TYR A 91 20.69 -5.24 -1.03
N THR A 92 20.73 -5.02 0.29
CA THR A 92 21.86 -5.49 1.13
C THR A 92 21.90 -7.02 1.25
N ARG A 93 20.74 -7.71 1.26
CA ARG A 93 20.67 -9.18 1.28
C ARG A 93 21.14 -9.84 -0.02
N GLN A 94 21.09 -9.16 -1.16
CA GLN A 94 21.56 -9.67 -2.45
C GLN A 94 23.10 -9.68 -2.60
N GLY A 95 23.84 -9.47 -1.51
CA GLY A 95 25.29 -9.71 -1.46
C GLY A 95 26.17 -8.49 -1.73
N THR A 96 25.60 -7.30 -1.97
CA THR A 96 26.37 -6.06 -1.94
C THR A 96 26.63 -5.67 -0.47
N ARG A 97 27.87 -5.86 0.01
CA ARG A 97 28.35 -5.40 1.33
C ARG A 97 28.46 -3.87 1.38
N GLY A 98 27.35 -3.16 1.19
CA GLY A 98 27.25 -1.71 1.27
C GLY A 98 26.44 -1.28 2.49
N SER A 99 26.92 -0.27 3.22
CA SER A 99 26.11 0.46 4.21
C SER A 99 24.85 1.05 3.55
N PRO A 100 23.71 1.24 4.26
CA PRO A 100 22.57 1.98 3.74
C PRO A 100 22.94 3.34 3.12
N ASP A 101 23.97 4.01 3.67
CA ASP A 101 24.51 5.27 3.13
C ASP A 101 25.24 5.10 1.78
N ALA A 102 25.65 3.88 1.45
CA ALA A 102 26.22 3.53 0.16
C ALA A 102 25.11 3.42 -0.90
N TYR A 103 23.94 2.85 -0.58
CA TYR A 103 22.80 2.79 -1.51
C TYR A 103 22.31 4.18 -1.91
N CYS A 104 22.13 5.12 -0.98
CA CYS A 104 21.76 6.50 -1.35
C CYS A 104 22.84 7.24 -2.15
N ARG A 105 24.12 6.84 -2.07
CA ARG A 105 25.24 7.41 -2.84
C ARG A 105 25.52 6.70 -4.17
N SER A 106 25.16 5.42 -4.27
CA SER A 106 25.37 4.57 -5.46
C SER A 106 24.12 4.38 -6.29
N ALA A 107 22.94 4.66 -5.72
CA ALA A 107 21.70 4.78 -6.47
C ALA A 107 21.93 5.84 -7.55
N PRO A 108 21.63 5.54 -8.81
CA PRO A 108 21.92 6.45 -9.92
C PRO A 108 20.98 7.66 -9.85
N MET A 109 21.29 8.64 -9.00
CA MET A 109 20.72 9.98 -9.12
C MET A 109 21.22 10.59 -10.42
N SER A 110 20.39 10.50 -11.46
CA SER A 110 20.39 11.40 -12.61
C SER A 110 21.76 11.64 -13.29
N ARG A 111 22.21 10.71 -14.12
CA ARG A 111 22.91 11.05 -15.38
C ARG A 111 22.56 10.09 -16.51
N ARG A 112 21.30 10.13 -16.93
CA ARG A 112 20.88 9.96 -18.33
C ARG A 112 19.40 10.28 -18.36
N SER A 113 19.09 11.44 -18.93
CA SER A 113 17.82 11.69 -19.60
C SER A 113 17.62 10.63 -20.68
N ALA A 114 17.20 9.43 -20.30
CA ALA A 114 16.58 8.49 -21.21
C ALA A 114 15.08 8.77 -21.11
N SER A 115 14.56 9.50 -22.09
CA SER A 115 13.14 9.42 -22.40
C SER A 115 12.79 7.94 -22.51
N VAL A 116 12.09 7.39 -21.53
CA VAL A 116 11.53 6.04 -21.66
C VAL A 116 10.40 6.19 -22.67
N ALA A 117 10.76 5.96 -23.93
CA ALA A 117 9.83 5.88 -25.04
C ALA A 117 8.78 4.83 -24.70
N THR A 118 7.53 5.17 -24.97
CA THR A 118 6.28 4.44 -24.71
C THR A 118 6.22 3.02 -25.31
N ALA A 119 7.29 2.49 -25.89
CA ALA A 119 7.28 1.25 -26.67
C ALA A 119 7.55 -0.04 -25.85
N ALA A 120 8.02 0.02 -24.60
CA ALA A 120 8.38 -1.19 -23.84
C ALA A 120 7.39 -1.57 -22.72
N VAL A 121 6.43 -0.71 -22.36
CA VAL A 121 5.58 -0.93 -21.17
C VAL A 121 4.32 -1.78 -21.46
N THR A 122 4.03 -2.10 -22.72
CA THR A 122 2.81 -2.84 -23.10
C THR A 122 2.97 -4.35 -23.24
N SER A 123 4.17 -4.94 -23.15
CA SER A 123 4.35 -6.41 -23.16
C SER A 123 4.52 -7.06 -21.79
N GLU A 124 4.84 -6.30 -20.74
CA GLU A 124 5.07 -6.84 -19.38
C GLU A 124 3.92 -6.57 -18.39
N ILE A 125 2.85 -5.89 -18.81
CA ILE A 125 1.63 -5.73 -18.01
C ILE A 125 0.48 -6.53 -18.66
N THR A 126 0.77 -7.75 -19.10
CA THR A 126 -0.24 -8.80 -19.08
C THR A 126 -0.27 -9.32 -17.66
N ALA A 127 -1.44 -9.29 -17.03
CA ALA A 127 -1.62 -9.90 -15.72
C ALA A 127 -1.03 -11.33 -15.77
N PRO A 128 -0.16 -11.74 -14.83
CA PRO A 128 0.20 -13.14 -14.76
C PRO A 128 -1.12 -13.91 -14.61
N GLU A 129 -1.35 -14.89 -15.49
CA GLU A 129 -2.30 -15.96 -15.19
C GLU A 129 -1.97 -16.43 -13.78
N ILE A 130 -2.94 -16.32 -12.89
CA ILE A 130 -2.85 -16.93 -11.58
C ILE A 130 -2.94 -18.42 -11.87
N ASP A 131 -1.79 -19.07 -12.05
CA ASP A 131 -1.69 -20.52 -12.05
C ASP A 131 -2.32 -21.00 -10.74
N SER A 132 -3.44 -21.69 -10.86
CA SER A 132 -4.22 -22.24 -9.76
C SER A 132 -3.52 -23.40 -9.04
N GLU A 133 -2.22 -23.60 -9.26
CA GLU A 133 -1.53 -24.85 -8.94
C GLU A 133 -0.47 -24.76 -7.83
N ASN A 134 -0.21 -23.58 -7.26
CA ASN A 134 0.59 -23.47 -6.02
C ASN A 134 -0.21 -22.77 -4.91
N ARG A 135 -1.14 -23.53 -4.32
CA ARG A 135 -1.71 -23.23 -3.01
C ARG A 135 -0.88 -23.96 -1.95
N ASP A 136 0.37 -23.52 -1.78
CA ASP A 136 1.13 -23.93 -0.60
C ASP A 136 0.53 -23.21 0.61
N ASP A 137 -0.07 -24.02 1.47
CA ASP A 137 -0.84 -23.69 2.65
C ASP A 137 0.08 -23.28 3.81
N ASP A 138 0.87 -22.21 3.62
CA ASP A 138 1.66 -21.58 4.70
C ASP A 138 0.93 -20.32 5.19
N SER A 139 -0.28 -20.51 5.73
CA SER A 139 -0.88 -19.50 6.58
C SER A 139 -0.15 -19.54 7.94
N PRO A 140 0.51 -18.46 8.39
CA PRO A 140 1.12 -18.46 9.71
C PRO A 140 0.04 -18.69 10.77
N ASP A 141 0.22 -19.72 11.58
CA ASP A 141 -0.63 -20.03 12.71
C ASP A 141 -0.45 -18.94 13.79
N PHE A 142 -1.37 -17.97 13.78
CA PHE A 142 -1.40 -16.87 14.75
C PHE A 142 -1.87 -17.30 16.15
N SER A 143 -2.12 -18.60 16.40
CA SER A 143 -2.42 -19.11 17.73
C SER A 143 -1.19 -19.19 18.65
N GLN A 144 0.03 -19.08 18.12
CA GLN A 144 1.27 -19.15 18.92
C GLN A 144 1.89 -17.80 19.30
N VAL A 145 1.15 -16.70 19.15
CA VAL A 145 1.56 -15.38 19.68
C VAL A 145 0.54 -14.92 20.71
N ILE A 146 0.45 -15.69 21.81
CA ILE A 146 -0.10 -15.28 23.11
C ILE A 146 0.81 -15.86 24.19
#